data_AF-A0A397FL92-F1
#
_entry.id   AF-A0A397FL92-F1
#
_cell.length_a   1.000
_cell.length_b   1.000
_cell.length_c   1.000
_cell.angle_alpha   90.00
_cell.angle_beta   90.00
_cell.angle_gamma   90.00
#
_symmetry.space_group_name_H-M   'P 1'
#
loop_
_entity.id
_entity.type
_entity.pdbx_description
1 polymer ?
#
loop_
_entity_poly.entity_id
_entity_poly.type
_entity_poly.pdbx_seq_one_letter_code
_entity_poly.pdbx_strand_id
1 'polypeptide(L)'
;MLHVSEVSTAYNPLQYPLLFPFAEGGWDFNMHENPQNTRSKRLSLFKYTKFMMYQRHAFSPLHMSGKIGQQYWTDQYCREETNSLRWIVENQDKIRAD
;
A
#
# COMPACT_ATOMS: atom_id res chain seq x y z
N MET A 1 -11.57 12.81 17.60
CA MET A 1 -10.39 12.08 17.09
C MET A 1 -10.57 11.89 15.59
N LEU A 2 -9.59 12.29 14.78
CA LEU A 2 -9.63 12.10 13.33
C LEU A 2 -9.39 10.60 13.05
N HIS A 3 -10.38 9.92 12.48
CA HIS A 3 -10.24 8.54 12.04
C HIS A 3 -9.63 8.55 10.64
N VAL A 4 -8.35 8.22 10.54
CA VAL A 4 -7.68 8.03 9.24
C VAL A 4 -7.90 6.60 8.81
N SER A 5 -8.56 6.41 7.66
CA SER A 5 -8.78 5.07 7.12
C SER A 5 -7.46 4.40 6.76
N GLU A 6 -7.37 3.09 6.92
CA GLU A 6 -6.20 2.26 6.54
C GLU A 6 -5.84 2.36 5.06
N VAL A 7 -6.73 2.93 4.24
CA VAL A 7 -6.59 3.13 2.79
C VAL A 7 -6.23 4.57 2.44
N SER A 8 -6.11 5.45 3.43
CA SER A 8 -5.62 6.80 3.22
C SER A 8 -4.14 6.80 2.82
N THR A 9 -3.78 7.68 1.88
CA THR A 9 -2.39 7.96 1.51
C THR A 9 -1.55 8.45 2.69
N ALA A 10 -2.18 9.06 3.70
CA ALA A 10 -1.51 9.58 4.89
C ALA A 10 -1.20 8.48 5.94
N TYR A 11 -1.73 7.26 5.78
CA TYR A 11 -1.58 6.18 6.77
C TYR A 11 -0.11 5.84 7.04
N ASN A 12 0.67 5.58 5.99
CA ASN A 12 2.08 5.20 6.08
C ASN A 12 2.97 6.29 6.73
N PRO A 13 2.93 7.56 6.29
CA PRO A 13 3.77 8.59 6.90
C PRO A 13 3.34 8.96 8.34
N LEU A 14 2.06 8.78 8.70
CA LEU A 14 1.60 9.01 10.07
C LEU A 14 2.09 7.90 11.03
N GLN A 15 2.07 6.65 10.57
CA GLN A 15 2.49 5.49 11.37
C GLN A 15 4.02 5.35 11.45
N TYR A 16 4.74 5.71 10.37
CA TYR A 16 6.19 5.58 10.27
C TYR A 16 6.90 6.88 9.84
N PRO A 17 6.84 7.98 10.63
CA PRO A 17 7.44 9.26 10.24
C PRO A 17 8.94 9.18 9.91
N LEU A 18 9.69 8.30 10.61
CA LEU A 18 11.12 8.08 10.37
C LEU A 18 11.42 7.44 9.01
N LEU A 19 10.47 6.66 8.47
CA LEU A 19 10.60 6.04 7.15
C LEU A 19 10.20 6.99 6.02
N PHE A 20 9.34 7.97 6.32
CA PHE A 20 8.78 8.94 5.39
C PHE A 20 9.07 10.38 5.85
N PRO A 21 10.34 10.82 5.85
CA PRO A 21 10.73 12.12 6.39
C PRO A 21 10.07 13.32 5.69
N PHE A 22 9.64 13.15 4.43
CA PHE A 22 8.96 14.17 3.63
C PHE A 22 7.46 13.95 3.51
N ALA A 23 6.88 13.05 4.31
CA ALA A 23 5.47 12.67 4.26
C ALA A 23 5.00 12.28 2.85
N GLU A 24 5.83 11.54 2.11
CA GLU A 24 5.49 11.04 0.79
C GLU A 24 4.19 10.22 0.88
N GLY A 25 3.21 10.57 0.04
CA GLY A 25 1.91 9.91 0.03
C GLY A 25 2.02 8.43 -0.32
N GLY A 26 1.29 7.60 0.43
CA GLY A 26 1.14 6.18 0.16
C GLY A 26 0.28 5.89 -1.08
N TRP A 27 -0.07 4.62 -1.25
CA TRP A 27 -1.03 4.18 -2.27
C TRP A 27 -2.44 4.75 -2.05
N ASP A 28 -3.15 5.05 -3.14
CA ASP A 28 -4.55 5.46 -3.16
C ASP A 28 -5.36 4.66 -4.19
N PHE A 29 -6.68 4.60 -4.01
CA PHE A 29 -7.60 3.99 -4.96
C PHE A 29 -7.62 4.67 -6.33
N ASN A 30 -7.26 5.95 -6.43
CA ASN A 30 -7.23 6.68 -7.70
C ASN A 30 -5.88 6.55 -8.43
N MET A 31 -4.94 5.75 -7.93
CA MET A 31 -3.65 5.56 -8.57
C MET A 31 -3.76 4.61 -9.77
N HIS A 32 -3.22 5.02 -10.92
CA HIS A 32 -3.22 4.23 -12.15
C HIS A 32 -1.80 3.75 -12.51
N GLU A 33 -1.69 2.61 -13.18
CA GLU A 33 -0.39 2.05 -13.60
C GLU A 33 0.39 2.99 -14.52
N ASN A 34 -0.32 3.81 -15.30
CA ASN A 34 0.25 4.90 -16.09
C ASN A 34 -0.33 6.22 -15.53
N PRO A 35 0.47 7.03 -14.83
CA PRO A 35 0.00 8.30 -14.25
C PRO A 35 -0.52 9.29 -15.29
N GLN A 36 -0.03 9.22 -16.54
CA GLN A 36 -0.45 10.11 -17.63
C GLN A 36 -1.72 9.62 -18.34
N ASN A 37 -2.18 8.39 -18.07
CA ASN A 37 -3.34 7.81 -18.73
C ASN A 37 -4.37 7.33 -17.69
N THR A 38 -5.42 8.13 -17.47
CA THR A 38 -6.54 7.83 -16.55
C THR A 38 -7.39 6.63 -16.98
N ARG A 39 -7.30 6.18 -18.23
CA ARG A 39 -7.93 4.93 -18.70
C ARG A 39 -7.07 3.70 -18.43
N SER A 40 -5.84 3.89 -17.96
CA SER A 40 -4.97 2.80 -17.57
C SER A 40 -5.56 2.03 -16.40
N LYS A 41 -5.19 0.75 -16.29
CA LYS A 41 -5.62 -0.10 -15.19
C LYS A 41 -5.27 0.56 -13.85
N ARG A 42 -6.20 0.49 -12.90
CA ARG A 42 -5.95 0.91 -11.52
C ARG A 42 -4.76 0.14 -10.97
N LEU A 43 -3.79 0.85 -10.39
CA LEU A 43 -2.64 0.25 -9.75
C LEU A 43 -3.12 -0.49 -8.50
N SER A 44 -2.87 -1.80 -8.42
CA SER A 44 -3.21 -2.55 -7.21
C SER A 44 -2.24 -2.21 -6.07
N LEU A 45 -2.74 -2.27 -4.83
CA LEU A 45 -1.92 -2.12 -3.62
C LEU A 45 -0.71 -3.07 -3.67
N PHE A 46 -0.92 -4.32 -4.05
CA PHE A 46 0.14 -5.33 -4.23
C PHE A 46 1.24 -4.91 -5.22
N LYS A 47 0.87 -4.35 -6.38
CA LYS A 47 1.85 -3.87 -7.35
C LYS A 47 2.63 -2.69 -6.79
N TYR A 48 1.95 -1.79 -6.06
CA TYR A 48 2.57 -0.66 -5.40
C TYR A 48 3.57 -1.10 -4.32
N THR A 49 3.20 -1.99 -3.40
CA THR A 49 4.11 -2.45 -2.33
C THR A 49 5.32 -3.18 -2.90
N LYS A 50 5.13 -4.04 -3.91
CA LYS A 50 6.25 -4.69 -4.62
C LYS A 50 7.19 -3.67 -5.26
N PHE A 51 6.64 -2.62 -5.85
CA PHE A 51 7.42 -1.52 -6.40
C PHE A 51 8.20 -0.79 -5.30
N MET A 52 7.62 -0.58 -4.11
CA MET A 52 8.31 0.05 -2.98
C MET A 52 9.40 -0.84 -2.38
N MET A 53 9.22 -2.16 -2.40
CA MET A 53 10.18 -3.16 -1.92
C MET A 53 11.38 -3.33 -2.86
N TYR A 54 11.30 -2.80 -4.08
CA TYR A 54 12.41 -2.85 -5.00
C TYR A 54 13.41 -1.71 -4.70
N GLN A 55 14.60 -2.08 -4.23
CA GLN A 55 15.67 -1.12 -3.93
C GLN A 55 16.26 -0.53 -5.23
N ARG A 56 16.07 0.78 -5.43
CA ARG A 56 16.61 1.53 -6.60
C ARG A 56 17.84 2.37 -6.29
N HIS A 57 17.96 2.81 -5.04
CA HIS A 57 19.01 3.71 -4.59
C HIS A 57 19.96 2.99 -3.63
N ALA A 58 21.21 3.43 -3.60
CA ALA A 58 22.20 2.91 -2.66
C ALA A 58 21.73 3.07 -1.21
N PHE A 59 21.03 4.16 -0.89
CA PHE A 59 20.38 4.40 0.40
C PHE A 59 18.85 4.47 0.24
N SER A 60 18.11 3.74 1.08
CA SER A 60 16.66 3.83 1.16
C SER A 60 16.22 3.62 2.62
N PRO A 61 15.50 4.58 3.24
CA PRO A 61 15.03 4.45 4.62
C PRO A 61 14.20 3.18 4.85
N LEU A 62 13.38 2.78 3.88
CA LEU A 62 12.56 1.57 3.95
C LEU A 62 13.38 0.27 4.05
N HIS A 63 14.56 0.25 3.44
CA HIS A 63 15.42 -0.93 3.39
C HIS A 63 16.48 -0.94 4.50
N MET A 64 16.93 0.24 4.95
CA MET A 64 18.06 0.38 5.89
C MET A 64 17.67 0.62 7.35
N SER A 65 16.37 0.70 7.63
CA SER A 65 15.85 1.01 8.96
C SER A 65 15.78 -0.21 9.92
N GLY A 66 16.20 -1.39 9.47
CA GLY A 66 16.27 -2.59 10.32
C GLY A 66 14.88 -3.02 10.81
N LYS A 67 14.69 -3.07 12.14
CA LYS A 67 13.46 -3.60 12.76
C LYS A 67 12.20 -2.83 12.38
N ILE A 68 12.26 -1.49 12.31
CA ILE A 68 11.09 -0.68 11.95
C ILE A 68 10.73 -0.85 10.47
N GLY A 69 11.72 -1.06 9.60
CA GLY A 69 11.48 -1.43 8.21
C GLY A 69 10.82 -2.80 8.08
N GLN A 70 11.26 -3.79 8.85
CA GLN A 70 10.60 -5.11 8.89
C GLN A 70 9.14 -5.01 9.34
N GLN A 71 8.85 -4.23 10.40
CA GLN A 71 7.47 -3.98 10.84
C GLN A 71 6.64 -3.35 9.73
N TYR A 72 7.18 -2.33 9.05
CA TYR A 72 6.51 -1.71 7.91
C TYR A 72 6.15 -2.73 6.83
N TRP A 73 7.07 -3.63 6.47
CA TRP A 73 6.81 -4.66 5.44
C TRP A 73 5.75 -5.66 5.88
N THR A 74 5.77 -6.10 7.15
CA THR A 74 4.72 -6.95 7.72
C THR A 74 3.35 -6.27 7.64
N ASP A 75 3.27 -4.99 8.03
CA ASP A 75 2.03 -4.22 7.99
C ASP A 75 1.50 -4.05 6.55
N GLN A 76 2.37 -3.79 5.56
CA GLN A 76 1.93 -3.71 4.17
C GLN A 76 1.37 -5.05 3.68
N TYR A 77 1.98 -6.18 4.06
CA TYR A 77 1.47 -7.50 3.70
C TYR A 77 0.09 -7.78 4.32
N CYS A 78 -0.08 -7.47 5.61
CA CYS A 78 -1.40 -7.59 6.27
C CYS A 78 -2.46 -6.71 5.61
N ARG A 79 -2.11 -5.49 5.16
CA ARG A 79 -3.02 -4.61 4.40
C ARG A 79 -3.42 -5.21 3.04
N GLU A 80 -2.47 -5.84 2.34
CA GLU A 80 -2.75 -6.53 1.07
C GLU A 80 -3.69 -7.72 1.23
N GLU A 81 -3.43 -8.56 2.24
CA GLU A 81 -4.31 -9.69 2.57
C GLU A 81 -5.71 -9.20 2.96
N THR A 82 -5.79 -8.17 3.81
CA THR A 82 -7.07 -7.57 4.21
C THR A 82 -7.85 -7.05 3.00
N ASN A 83 -7.19 -6.35 2.08
CA ASN A 83 -7.81 -5.90 0.84
C ASN A 83 -8.30 -7.07 -0.03
N SER A 84 -7.55 -8.16 -0.08
CA SER A 84 -7.93 -9.37 -0.82
C SER A 84 -9.13 -10.08 -0.19
N LEU A 85 -9.14 -10.21 1.14
CA LEU A 85 -10.26 -10.76 1.89
C LEU A 85 -11.53 -9.92 1.74
N ARG A 86 -11.41 -8.59 1.79
CA ARG A 86 -12.55 -7.68 1.53
C ARG A 86 -13.15 -7.93 0.16
N TRP A 87 -12.32 -8.05 -0.89
CA TRP A 87 -12.81 -8.37 -2.22
C TRP A 87 -13.56 -9.71 -2.27
N ILE A 88 -13.03 -10.75 -1.60
CA ILE A 88 -13.69 -12.06 -1.50
C ILE A 88 -15.07 -11.91 -0.85
N VAL A 89 -15.14 -11.22 0.29
CA VAL A 89 -16.40 -10.98 1.03
C VAL A 89 -17.41 -10.21 0.18
N GLU A 90 -16.97 -9.17 -0.53
CA GLU A 90 -17.83 -8.34 -1.38
C GLU A 90 -18.31 -9.04 -2.66
N ASN A 91 -17.61 -10.08 -3.12
CA ASN A 91 -17.93 -10.80 -4.35
C ASN A 91 -18.41 -12.23 -4.08
N GLN A 92 -18.87 -12.53 -2.87
CA GLN A 92 -19.35 -13.87 -2.50
C GLN A 92 -20.41 -14.40 -3.46
N ASP A 93 -21.34 -13.57 -3.93
CA ASP A 93 -22.39 -13.98 -4.86
C ASP A 93 -21.85 -14.48 -6.21
N LYS A 94 -20.71 -13.94 -6.67
CA LYS A 94 -20.04 -14.40 -7.91
C LYS A 94 -19.22 -15.66 -7.68
N ILE A 95 -18.70 -15.84 -6.46
CA ILE A 95 -17.84 -16.97 -6.09
C ILE A 95 -18.68 -18.21 -5.75
N ARG A 96 -19.88 -18.01 -5.18
CA ARG A 96 -20.80 -19.05 -4.72
C ARG A 96 -21.99 -19.27 -5.66
N ALA A 97 -21.90 -18.83 -6.92
CA ALA A 97 -22.97 -19.00 -7.91
C ALA A 97 -23.03 -20.41 -8.55
N ASP A 98 -22.44 -21.43 -7.90
CA ASP A 98 -22.55 -22.85 -8.24
C ASP A 98 -23.38 -23.57 -7.17
#